data_AF-E3EHY0-F1
#
_entry.id   AF-E3EHY0-F1
#
_cell.length_a   1.000
_cell.length_b   1.000
_cell.length_c   1.000
_cell.angle_alpha   90.00
_cell.angle_beta   90.00
_cell.angle_gamma   90.00
#
_symmetry.space_group_name_H-M   'P 1'
#
loop_
_entity.id
_entity.type
_entity.pdbx_description
1 polymer ?
#
loop_
_entity_poly.entity_id
_entity_poly.type
_entity_poly.pdbx_seq_one_letter_code
_entity_poly.pdbx_strand_id
1 'polypeptide(L)'
;MREIAQRGHGPLFVILDDTVCEKTKPSSQATHRIQGASFQHSHLKGQSVYGHVVVQALLRSGDRVFPFASERYDREAKSKIDLACEMIRSVPMSTCRTYVLMDSWYPSASVLQTSAERGFHVISGLKTNRIFYPQGIRQSLKNFASYISKSDTVLVTIGSSAYRVYRYEGKLNLLENAALLLCWKEGDGFEPKQMKAFLSTDISLSNEEILCYYSKRWDIETYFRTAKVQLAMDRYQVRSTQAIDRYLTLLMFSALYCQYDSQGSLNDGLHHYRIQKKHDMIDYIYNQAKSGATLDQIKTWLSVA
;
A
#
# COMPACT_ATOMS: atom_id res chain seq x y z
N MET A 1 17.26 -4.86 3.17
CA MET A 1 16.21 -5.77 2.64
C MET A 1 16.78 -7.02 1.98
N ARG A 2 17.71 -6.91 1.00
CA ARG A 2 18.35 -8.10 0.38
C ARG A 2 18.98 -9.05 1.40
N GLU A 3 19.80 -8.54 2.33
CA GLU A 3 20.41 -9.37 3.39
C GLU A 3 19.40 -9.97 4.38
N ILE A 4 18.28 -9.28 4.62
CA ILE A 4 17.21 -9.76 5.52
C ILE A 4 16.41 -10.88 4.85
N ALA A 5 16.07 -10.71 3.56
CA ALA A 5 15.40 -11.73 2.77
C ALA A 5 16.29 -12.98 2.57
N GLN A 6 17.61 -12.78 2.41
CA GLN A 6 18.59 -13.86 2.30
C GLN A 6 18.74 -14.67 3.59
N ARG A 7 18.58 -14.06 4.77
CA ARG A 7 18.62 -14.78 6.06
C ARG A 7 17.33 -15.52 6.42
N GLY A 8 16.20 -15.17 5.80
CA GLY A 8 14.87 -15.68 6.18
C GLY A 8 14.23 -16.69 5.22
N HIS A 9 14.82 -16.99 4.06
CA HIS A 9 14.29 -17.89 3.01
C HIS A 9 12.83 -17.62 2.53
N GLY A 10 12.19 -16.53 2.97
CA GLY A 10 10.82 -16.18 2.63
C GLY A 10 10.69 -15.28 1.39
N PRO A 11 9.47 -15.17 0.83
CA PRO A 11 9.21 -14.30 -0.32
C PRO A 11 9.37 -12.80 0.01
N LEU A 12 9.65 -12.03 -1.04
CA LEU A 12 9.59 -10.56 -1.03
C LEU A 12 8.22 -10.13 -1.54
N PHE A 13 7.58 -9.17 -0.87
CA PHE A 13 6.33 -8.58 -1.30
C PHE A 13 6.52 -7.13 -1.68
N VAL A 14 6.03 -6.74 -2.85
CA VAL A 14 5.95 -5.36 -3.33
C VAL A 14 4.49 -4.93 -3.22
N ILE A 15 4.16 -4.12 -2.23
CA ILE A 15 2.78 -3.73 -1.95
C ILE A 15 2.50 -2.36 -2.57
N LEU A 16 1.54 -2.29 -3.48
CA LEU A 16 1.18 -1.08 -4.22
C LEU A 16 -0.25 -0.65 -3.93
N ASP A 17 -0.41 0.64 -3.67
CA ASP A 17 -1.71 1.30 -3.54
C ASP A 17 -1.52 2.83 -3.69
N ASP A 18 -2.63 3.56 -3.78
CA ASP A 18 -2.62 5.02 -3.72
C ASP A 18 -3.47 5.58 -2.58
N THR A 19 -3.16 6.82 -2.21
CA THR A 19 -3.93 7.54 -1.20
C THR A 19 -4.17 8.97 -1.62
N VAL A 20 -5.33 9.51 -1.24
CA VAL A 20 -5.64 10.93 -1.42
C VAL A 20 -5.15 11.73 -0.21
N CYS A 21 -4.32 12.72 -0.46
CA CYS A 21 -3.99 13.80 0.47
C CYS A 21 -4.99 14.94 0.25
N GLU A 22 -6.09 14.92 1.01
CA GLU A 22 -7.18 15.88 0.87
C GLU A 22 -6.72 17.31 1.22
N LYS A 23 -7.24 18.29 0.47
CA LYS A 23 -6.96 19.72 0.62
C LYS A 23 -8.25 20.51 0.57
N THR A 24 -8.23 21.69 1.18
CA THR A 24 -9.33 22.65 1.05
C THR A 24 -9.39 23.18 -0.38
N LYS A 25 -10.56 23.09 -1.01
CA LYS A 25 -10.81 23.68 -2.32
C LYS A 25 -10.57 25.19 -2.25
N PRO A 26 -9.74 25.77 -3.12
CA PRO A 26 -9.51 27.21 -3.12
C PRO A 26 -10.75 27.99 -3.58
N SER A 27 -10.92 29.20 -3.06
CA SER A 27 -11.90 30.17 -3.57
C SER A 27 -11.64 30.50 -5.05
N SER A 28 -12.69 30.86 -5.80
CA SER A 28 -12.57 31.34 -7.17
C SER A 28 -11.66 32.57 -7.27
N GLN A 29 -11.59 33.39 -6.22
CA GLN A 29 -10.74 34.58 -6.13
C GLN A 29 -9.30 34.29 -5.65
N ALA A 30 -8.97 33.04 -5.31
CA ALA A 30 -7.65 32.71 -4.80
C ALA A 30 -6.58 32.86 -5.90
N THR A 31 -5.64 33.78 -5.67
CA THR A 31 -4.49 34.06 -6.55
C THR A 31 -3.31 33.11 -6.33
N HIS A 32 -3.18 32.54 -5.12
CA HIS A 32 -2.09 31.63 -4.74
C HIS A 32 -2.62 30.26 -4.32
N ARG A 33 -3.03 29.47 -5.31
CA ARG A 33 -3.56 28.13 -5.09
C ARG A 33 -2.43 27.11 -4.92
N ILE A 34 -2.71 26.03 -4.20
CA ILE A 34 -1.82 24.87 -4.15
C ILE A 34 -1.80 24.21 -5.53
N GLN A 35 -0.62 24.01 -6.09
CA GLN A 35 -0.42 23.48 -7.43
C GLN A 35 -0.65 21.96 -7.46
N GLY A 36 -1.09 21.43 -8.60
CA GLY A 36 -1.26 19.98 -8.82
C GLY A 36 -2.43 19.32 -8.08
N ALA A 37 -3.23 20.06 -7.30
CA ALA A 37 -4.41 19.52 -6.62
C ALA A 37 -5.62 19.56 -7.56
N SER A 38 -6.41 18.49 -7.53
CA SER A 38 -7.57 18.30 -8.40
C SER A 38 -8.67 17.51 -7.69
N PHE A 39 -9.85 17.44 -8.30
CA PHE A 39 -10.93 16.60 -7.79
C PHE A 39 -10.63 15.12 -8.06
N GLN A 40 -10.76 14.32 -7.01
CA GLN A 40 -10.50 12.89 -6.97
C GLN A 40 -11.71 12.18 -6.38
N HIS A 41 -12.13 11.07 -6.97
CA HIS A 41 -13.22 10.28 -6.42
C HIS A 41 -12.75 9.54 -5.15
N SER A 42 -13.30 9.89 -3.99
CA SER A 42 -13.02 9.18 -2.74
C SER A 42 -14.02 8.06 -2.56
N HIS A 43 -13.58 6.82 -2.71
CA HIS A 43 -14.40 5.63 -2.40
C HIS A 43 -14.80 5.58 -0.92
N LEU A 44 -13.95 6.09 -0.02
CA LEU A 44 -14.24 6.14 1.41
C LEU A 44 -15.39 7.10 1.75
N LYS A 45 -15.52 8.21 1.02
CA LYS A 45 -16.56 9.22 1.25
C LYS A 45 -17.74 9.15 0.27
N GLY A 46 -17.66 8.29 -0.75
CA GLY A 46 -18.66 8.21 -1.82
C GLY A 46 -18.82 9.51 -2.62
N GLN A 47 -17.82 10.40 -2.59
CA GLN A 47 -17.89 11.71 -3.23
C GLN A 47 -16.53 12.18 -3.75
N SER A 48 -16.55 13.18 -4.62
CA SER A 48 -15.34 13.85 -5.11
C SER A 48 -14.73 14.74 -4.02
N VAL A 49 -13.47 14.52 -3.71
CA VAL A 49 -12.66 15.33 -2.78
C VAL A 49 -11.58 16.08 -3.55
N TYR A 50 -11.23 17.28 -3.10
CA TYR A 50 -10.14 18.04 -3.70
C TYR A 50 -8.82 17.68 -3.01
N GLY A 51 -7.76 17.41 -3.76
CA GLY A 51 -6.47 17.05 -3.18
C GLY A 51 -5.46 16.52 -4.18
N HIS A 52 -4.38 15.97 -3.64
CA HIS A 52 -3.35 15.25 -4.39
C HIS A 52 -3.53 13.75 -4.20
N VAL A 53 -3.19 12.97 -5.21
CA VAL A 53 -3.06 11.51 -5.06
C VAL A 53 -1.58 11.17 -4.99
N VAL A 54 -1.22 10.27 -4.10
CA VAL A 54 0.15 9.75 -3.96
C VAL A 54 0.09 8.24 -4.17
N VAL A 55 0.84 7.74 -5.15
CA VAL A 55 1.06 6.31 -5.36
C VAL A 55 2.24 5.90 -4.49
N GLN A 56 2.11 4.79 -3.77
CA GLN A 56 3.10 4.31 -2.82
C GLN A 56 3.39 2.82 -3.06
N ALA A 57 4.68 2.49 -3.03
CA ALA A 57 5.17 1.13 -2.91
C ALA A 57 5.78 0.91 -1.52
N LEU A 58 5.43 -0.21 -0.88
CA LEU A 58 6.12 -0.77 0.27
C LEU A 58 6.84 -2.07 -0.13
N LEU A 59 7.97 -2.35 0.50
CA LEU A 59 8.61 -3.66 0.45
C LEU A 59 8.41 -4.38 1.78
N ARG A 60 7.99 -5.64 1.72
CA ARG A 60 7.85 -6.52 2.88
C ARG A 60 8.63 -7.81 2.71
N SER A 61 9.32 -8.23 3.78
CA SER A 61 9.93 -9.55 3.89
C SER A 61 9.81 -10.02 5.34
N GLY A 62 9.21 -11.21 5.54
CA GLY A 62 8.79 -11.65 6.88
C GLY A 62 7.84 -10.64 7.51
N ASP A 63 8.18 -10.16 8.70
CA ASP A 63 7.41 -9.14 9.45
C ASP A 63 7.94 -7.72 9.27
N ARG A 64 8.98 -7.54 8.46
CA ARG A 64 9.57 -6.22 8.22
C ARG A 64 8.94 -5.57 7.01
N VAL A 65 8.46 -4.34 7.19
CA VAL A 65 7.83 -3.53 6.15
C VAL A 65 8.60 -2.21 6.05
N PHE A 66 8.90 -1.75 4.85
CA PHE A 66 9.59 -0.48 4.60
C PHE A 66 8.95 0.26 3.42
N PRO A 67 8.79 1.59 3.48
CA PRO A 67 8.46 2.39 2.32
C PRO A 67 9.62 2.30 1.33
N PHE A 68 9.25 2.19 0.07
CA PHE A 68 10.21 1.97 -1.00
C PHE A 68 10.20 3.10 -2.02
N ALA A 69 9.01 3.45 -2.52
CA ALA A 69 8.85 4.53 -3.48
C ALA A 69 7.52 5.26 -3.22
N SER A 70 7.54 6.58 -3.36
CA SER A 70 6.37 7.44 -3.17
C SER A 70 6.39 8.51 -4.26
N GLU A 71 5.35 8.58 -5.07
CA GLU A 71 5.24 9.57 -6.14
C GLU A 71 3.85 10.21 -6.17
N ARG A 72 3.83 11.53 -6.33
CA ARG A 72 2.59 12.28 -6.53
C ARG A 72 2.08 12.01 -7.94
N TYR A 73 0.82 11.60 -8.04
CA TYR A 73 0.14 11.46 -9.32
C TYR A 73 -0.06 12.83 -9.97
N ASP A 74 0.33 12.92 -11.23
CA ASP A 74 0.13 14.07 -12.08
C ASP A 74 -0.45 13.62 -13.43
N ARG A 75 -1.75 13.89 -13.62
CA ARG A 75 -2.52 13.44 -14.79
C ARG A 75 -1.98 13.95 -16.12
N GLU A 76 -1.23 15.05 -16.11
CA GLU A 76 -0.66 15.65 -17.32
C GLU A 76 0.70 15.03 -17.67
N ALA A 77 1.33 14.34 -16.71
CA ALA A 77 2.64 13.71 -16.89
C ALA A 77 2.55 12.19 -17.02
N LYS A 78 2.01 11.50 -16.02
CA LYS A 78 1.99 10.02 -15.94
C LYS A 78 0.72 9.52 -15.29
N SER A 79 0.17 8.43 -15.82
CA SER A 79 -0.94 7.74 -15.18
C SER A 79 -0.49 7.04 -13.88
N LYS A 80 -1.43 6.71 -12.99
CA LYS A 80 -1.13 5.87 -11.82
C LYS A 80 -0.56 4.49 -12.21
N ILE A 81 -0.95 3.99 -13.38
CA ILE A 81 -0.43 2.73 -13.93
C ILE A 81 1.04 2.88 -14.33
N ASP A 82 1.40 4.01 -14.95
CA ASP A 82 2.80 4.29 -15.32
C ASP A 82 3.69 4.38 -14.07
N LEU A 83 3.23 5.11 -13.04
CA LEU A 83 3.91 5.20 -11.75
C LEU A 83 4.07 3.82 -11.09
N ALA A 84 3.02 3.00 -11.08
CA ALA A 84 3.10 1.63 -10.56
C ALA A 84 4.13 0.78 -11.34
N CYS A 85 4.16 0.88 -12.67
CA CYS A 85 5.13 0.16 -13.49
C CYS A 85 6.57 0.62 -13.21
N GLU A 86 6.80 1.92 -13.04
CA GLU A 86 8.11 2.46 -12.68
C GLU A 86 8.58 2.00 -11.30
N MET A 87 7.68 2.00 -10.32
CA MET A 87 7.96 1.46 -8.98
C MET A 87 8.31 -0.03 -9.04
N ILE A 88 7.60 -0.84 -9.83
CA ILE A 88 7.91 -2.27 -10.01
C ILE A 88 9.27 -2.46 -10.67
N ARG A 89 9.59 -1.67 -11.70
CA ARG A 89 10.89 -1.74 -12.40
C ARG A 89 12.05 -1.38 -11.48
N SER A 90 11.86 -0.41 -10.58
CA SER A 90 12.90 0.05 -9.67
C SER A 90 13.18 -0.91 -8.50
N VAL A 91 12.26 -1.85 -8.20
CA VAL A 91 12.50 -2.88 -7.16
C VAL A 91 13.76 -3.66 -7.48
N PRO A 92 14.77 -3.71 -6.60
CA PRO A 92 16.01 -4.43 -6.88
C PRO A 92 15.76 -5.93 -7.07
N MET A 93 16.43 -6.55 -8.06
CA MET A 93 16.37 -8.00 -8.25
C MET A 93 16.80 -8.74 -6.98
N SER A 94 16.17 -9.88 -6.70
CA SER A 94 16.43 -10.74 -5.55
C SER A 94 16.41 -12.20 -5.99
N THR A 95 17.09 -13.06 -5.22
CA THR A 95 17.00 -14.52 -5.39
C THR A 95 15.71 -15.09 -4.80
N CYS A 96 15.02 -14.33 -3.94
CA CYS A 96 13.73 -14.70 -3.37
C CYS A 96 12.61 -14.52 -4.40
N ARG A 97 11.61 -15.41 -4.37
CA ARG A 97 10.36 -15.19 -5.11
C ARG A 97 9.73 -13.86 -4.67
N THR A 98 9.35 -13.05 -5.66
CA THR A 98 8.81 -11.71 -5.44
C THR A 98 7.36 -11.66 -5.92
N TYR A 99 6.48 -11.15 -5.06
CA TYR A 99 5.05 -11.02 -5.33
C TYR A 99 4.63 -9.55 -5.26
N VAL A 100 4.05 -9.04 -6.33
CA VAL A 100 3.43 -7.72 -6.35
C VAL A 100 1.99 -7.85 -5.86
N LEU A 101 1.68 -7.18 -4.74
CA LEU A 101 0.37 -7.15 -4.11
C LEU A 101 -0.32 -5.83 -4.42
N MET A 102 -1.53 -5.88 -4.97
CA MET A 102 -2.26 -4.68 -5.38
C MET A 102 -3.79 -4.84 -5.25
N ASP A 103 -4.50 -3.73 -5.20
CA ASP A 103 -5.96 -3.73 -5.14
C ASP A 103 -6.61 -4.19 -6.47
N SER A 104 -7.94 -4.14 -6.54
CA SER A 104 -8.69 -4.55 -7.74
C SER A 104 -8.67 -3.55 -8.92
N TRP A 105 -8.15 -2.34 -8.71
CA TRP A 105 -8.07 -1.29 -9.70
C TRP A 105 -6.79 -1.38 -10.55
N TYR A 106 -5.66 -1.70 -9.92
CA TYR A 106 -4.35 -1.78 -10.58
C TYR A 106 -4.13 -2.87 -11.64
N PRO A 107 -4.69 -4.10 -11.57
CA PRO A 107 -4.35 -5.15 -12.52
C PRO A 107 -4.77 -4.76 -13.94
N SER A 108 -3.77 -4.53 -14.78
CA SER A 108 -3.83 -4.10 -16.17
C SER A 108 -2.76 -4.82 -16.99
N ALA A 109 -2.88 -4.82 -18.32
CA ALA A 109 -1.89 -5.44 -19.19
C ALA A 109 -0.46 -4.93 -18.91
N SER A 110 -0.29 -3.60 -18.81
CA SER A 110 1.00 -2.97 -18.54
C SER A 110 1.63 -3.40 -17.21
N VAL A 111 0.83 -3.47 -16.14
CA VAL A 111 1.32 -3.87 -14.80
C VAL A 111 1.68 -5.36 -14.77
N LEU A 112 0.83 -6.21 -15.36
CA LEU A 112 1.05 -7.65 -15.43
C LEU A 112 2.31 -7.96 -16.26
N GLN A 113 2.44 -7.33 -17.44
CA GLN A 113 3.61 -7.47 -18.30
C GLN A 113 4.88 -6.96 -17.60
N THR A 114 4.85 -5.76 -17.01
CA THR A 114 6.01 -5.20 -16.30
C THR A 114 6.45 -6.10 -15.14
N SER A 115 5.50 -6.70 -14.41
CA SER A 115 5.81 -7.66 -13.34
C SER A 115 6.47 -8.92 -13.90
N ALA A 116 5.93 -9.49 -14.98
CA ALA A 116 6.47 -10.68 -15.63
C ALA A 116 7.88 -10.45 -16.21
N GLU A 117 8.14 -9.29 -16.83
CA GLU A 117 9.46 -8.90 -17.34
C GLU A 117 10.51 -8.80 -16.23
N ARG A 118 10.09 -8.50 -14.99
CA ARG A 118 10.95 -8.50 -13.80
C ARG A 118 11.09 -9.89 -13.16
N GLY A 119 10.39 -10.90 -13.67
CA GLY A 119 10.30 -12.24 -13.05
C GLY A 119 9.49 -12.25 -11.76
N PHE A 120 8.59 -11.29 -11.56
CA PHE A 120 7.73 -11.19 -10.38
C PHE A 120 6.37 -11.81 -10.68
N HIS A 121 5.77 -12.43 -9.66
CA HIS A 121 4.36 -12.84 -9.71
C HIS A 121 3.46 -11.71 -9.19
N VAL A 122 2.21 -11.68 -9.61
CA VAL A 122 1.18 -10.75 -9.14
C VAL A 122 0.14 -11.52 -8.35
N ILE A 123 -0.23 -10.98 -7.18
CA ILE A 123 -1.43 -11.38 -6.45
C ILE A 123 -2.29 -10.14 -6.22
N SER A 124 -3.49 -10.11 -6.79
CA SER A 124 -4.34 -8.92 -6.77
C SER A 124 -5.78 -9.22 -6.42
N GLY A 125 -6.49 -8.21 -5.91
CA GLY A 125 -7.95 -8.23 -5.96
C GLY A 125 -8.43 -8.17 -7.41
N LEU A 126 -9.67 -8.58 -7.66
CA LEU A 126 -10.32 -8.43 -8.96
C LEU A 126 -11.74 -7.88 -8.79
N LYS A 127 -12.13 -7.01 -9.72
CA LYS A 127 -13.52 -6.58 -9.84
C LYS A 127 -14.38 -7.74 -10.33
N THR A 128 -15.60 -7.86 -9.82
CA THR A 128 -16.50 -8.97 -10.14
C THR A 128 -17.00 -8.95 -11.60
N ASN A 129 -16.85 -7.84 -12.31
CA ASN A 129 -17.16 -7.74 -13.75
C ASN A 129 -16.03 -8.22 -14.66
N ARG A 130 -14.91 -8.71 -14.11
CA ARG A 130 -13.81 -9.28 -14.91
C ARG A 130 -14.29 -10.50 -15.69
N ILE A 131 -13.76 -10.65 -16.91
CA ILE A 131 -14.13 -11.73 -17.84
C ILE A 131 -13.08 -12.84 -17.76
N PHE A 132 -13.56 -14.08 -17.77
CA PHE A 132 -12.77 -15.31 -17.79
C PHE A 132 -13.52 -16.41 -18.58
N TYR A 133 -12.89 -17.57 -18.71
CA TYR A 133 -13.32 -18.64 -19.62
C TYR A 133 -13.47 -20.00 -18.91
N PRO A 134 -14.36 -20.13 -17.90
CA PRO A 134 -14.66 -21.41 -17.29
C PRO A 134 -15.21 -22.36 -18.36
N GLN A 135 -14.62 -23.55 -18.49
CA GLN A 135 -14.97 -24.54 -19.52
C GLN A 135 -14.94 -23.96 -20.96
N GLY A 136 -14.11 -22.94 -21.20
CA GLY A 136 -14.02 -22.25 -22.50
C GLY A 136 -15.14 -21.22 -22.78
N ILE A 137 -16.11 -21.06 -21.87
CA ILE A 137 -17.27 -20.16 -22.08
C ILE A 137 -16.95 -18.77 -21.53
N ARG A 138 -16.98 -17.76 -22.41
CA ARG A 138 -16.73 -16.36 -22.04
C ARG A 138 -17.86 -15.81 -21.15
N GLN A 139 -17.55 -15.46 -19.91
CA GLN A 139 -18.51 -14.82 -18.99
C GLN A 139 -17.82 -13.99 -17.92
N SER A 140 -18.59 -13.22 -17.13
CA SER A 140 -18.06 -12.44 -16.01
C SER A 140 -18.00 -13.28 -14.73
N LEU A 141 -17.12 -12.91 -13.79
CA LEU A 141 -17.05 -13.56 -12.47
C LEU A 141 -18.41 -13.48 -11.75
N LYS A 142 -19.05 -12.30 -11.80
CA LYS A 142 -20.36 -12.05 -11.19
C LYS A 142 -21.45 -12.99 -11.72
N ASN A 143 -21.46 -13.24 -13.03
CA ASN A 143 -22.46 -14.12 -13.64
C ASN A 143 -22.14 -15.59 -13.30
N PHE A 144 -20.87 -15.98 -13.31
CA PHE A 144 -20.50 -17.35 -12.98
C PHE A 144 -20.76 -17.69 -11.50
N ALA A 145 -20.61 -16.71 -10.62
CA ALA A 145 -20.81 -16.87 -9.18
C ALA A 145 -22.16 -17.48 -8.80
N SER A 146 -23.23 -17.22 -9.57
CA SER A 146 -24.56 -17.79 -9.27
C SER A 146 -24.67 -19.29 -9.53
N TYR A 147 -23.71 -19.89 -10.23
CA TYR A 147 -23.66 -21.33 -10.48
C TYR A 147 -22.84 -22.08 -9.43
N ILE A 148 -22.17 -21.38 -8.52
CA ILE A 148 -21.32 -21.98 -7.49
C ILE A 148 -22.16 -22.24 -6.25
N SER A 149 -22.09 -23.48 -5.78
CA SER A 149 -22.70 -23.94 -4.53
C SER A 149 -21.64 -24.24 -3.48
N LYS A 150 -22.08 -24.51 -2.25
CA LYS A 150 -21.17 -24.84 -1.15
C LYS A 150 -20.31 -26.08 -1.44
N SER A 151 -20.84 -27.07 -2.15
CA SER A 151 -20.11 -28.30 -2.50
C SER A 151 -18.99 -28.07 -3.51
N ASP A 152 -19.03 -26.98 -4.27
CA ASP A 152 -17.98 -26.62 -5.24
C ASP A 152 -16.80 -25.88 -4.57
N THR A 153 -16.86 -25.69 -3.25
CA THR A 153 -15.89 -24.86 -2.52
C THR A 153 -15.19 -25.62 -1.41
N VAL A 154 -13.96 -25.19 -1.13
CA VAL A 154 -13.18 -25.63 0.03
C VAL A 154 -13.21 -24.56 1.12
N LEU A 155 -13.23 -24.99 2.38
CA LEU A 155 -13.13 -24.09 3.52
C LEU A 155 -11.64 -23.72 3.73
N VAL A 156 -11.34 -22.43 3.74
CA VAL A 156 -9.99 -21.90 3.99
C VAL A 156 -10.06 -20.88 5.12
N THR A 157 -9.17 -21.00 6.10
CA THR A 157 -9.12 -20.10 7.26
C THR A 157 -7.88 -19.22 7.18
N ILE A 158 -8.05 -17.90 7.29
CA ILE A 158 -6.98 -16.91 7.29
C ILE A 158 -7.12 -16.07 8.56
N GLY A 159 -6.17 -16.23 9.48
CA GLY A 159 -6.27 -15.63 10.82
C GLY A 159 -7.52 -16.13 11.54
N SER A 160 -8.37 -15.21 12.00
CA SER A 160 -9.63 -15.54 12.69
C SER A 160 -10.85 -15.66 11.76
N SER A 161 -10.66 -15.56 10.44
CA SER A 161 -11.76 -15.56 9.46
C SER A 161 -11.71 -16.79 8.57
N ALA A 162 -12.84 -17.46 8.40
CA ALA A 162 -12.99 -18.58 7.48
C ALA A 162 -13.76 -18.16 6.22
N TYR A 163 -13.40 -18.76 5.09
CA TYR A 163 -13.95 -18.46 3.77
C TYR A 163 -14.24 -19.75 2.99
N ARG A 164 -15.34 -19.74 2.23
CA ARG A 164 -15.61 -20.72 1.18
C ARG A 164 -14.96 -20.24 -0.10
N VAL A 165 -14.08 -21.07 -0.66
CA VAL A 165 -13.24 -20.72 -1.79
C VAL A 165 -13.49 -21.68 -2.95
N TYR A 166 -13.90 -21.12 -4.08
CA TYR A 166 -13.84 -21.78 -5.38
C TYR A 166 -12.54 -21.39 -6.08
N ARG A 167 -11.80 -22.36 -6.62
CA ARG A 167 -10.58 -22.14 -7.40
C ARG A 167 -10.82 -22.44 -8.87
N TYR A 168 -10.43 -21.52 -9.72
CA TYR A 168 -10.28 -21.71 -11.15
C TYR A 168 -8.81 -21.57 -11.53
N GLU A 169 -8.33 -22.43 -12.43
CA GLU A 169 -7.05 -22.25 -13.12
C GLU A 169 -7.32 -22.20 -14.62
N GLY A 170 -6.82 -21.16 -15.27
CA GLY A 170 -6.91 -21.05 -16.72
C GLY A 170 -6.92 -19.61 -17.21
N LYS A 171 -7.51 -19.42 -18.39
CA LYS A 171 -7.48 -18.18 -19.15
C LYS A 171 -8.36 -17.09 -18.54
N LEU A 172 -7.79 -15.88 -18.44
CA LEU A 172 -8.49 -14.61 -18.27
C LEU A 172 -8.23 -13.73 -19.50
N ASN A 173 -8.99 -12.64 -19.69
CA ASN A 173 -8.77 -11.75 -20.84
C ASN A 173 -7.34 -11.25 -21.02
N LEU A 174 -6.59 -11.06 -19.92
CA LEU A 174 -5.23 -10.50 -19.94
C LEU A 174 -4.14 -11.55 -19.71
N LEU A 175 -4.49 -12.81 -19.44
CA LEU A 175 -3.57 -13.85 -19.01
C LEU A 175 -3.99 -15.20 -19.59
N GLU A 176 -3.07 -15.91 -20.23
CA GLU A 176 -3.36 -17.25 -20.79
C GLU A 176 -3.54 -18.31 -19.70
N ASN A 177 -2.84 -18.18 -18.57
CA ASN A 177 -3.07 -19.02 -17.40
C ASN A 177 -2.85 -18.23 -16.10
N ALA A 178 -3.75 -18.39 -15.13
CA ALA A 178 -3.61 -17.88 -13.78
C ALA A 178 -4.55 -18.63 -12.81
N ALA A 179 -4.25 -18.57 -11.52
CA ALA A 179 -5.15 -19.02 -10.48
C ALA A 179 -6.10 -17.87 -10.09
N LEU A 180 -7.40 -18.16 -10.08
CA LEU A 180 -8.46 -17.26 -9.70
C LEU A 180 -9.22 -17.87 -8.53
N LEU A 181 -9.36 -17.12 -7.45
CA LEU A 181 -10.16 -17.50 -6.29
C LEU A 181 -11.42 -16.65 -6.22
N LEU A 182 -12.57 -17.31 -6.09
CA LEU A 182 -13.84 -16.67 -5.73
C LEU A 182 -14.14 -17.05 -4.28
N CYS A 183 -14.28 -16.04 -3.42
CA CYS A 183 -14.34 -16.22 -1.98
C CYS A 183 -15.60 -15.59 -1.39
N TRP A 184 -16.28 -16.36 -0.53
CA TRP A 184 -17.37 -15.91 0.33
C TRP A 184 -16.97 -16.15 1.78
N LYS A 185 -17.38 -15.28 2.70
CA LYS A 185 -17.13 -15.51 4.13
C LYS A 185 -17.94 -16.72 4.59
N GLU A 186 -17.37 -17.58 5.42
CA GLU A 186 -18.13 -18.73 5.95
C GLU A 186 -19.31 -18.21 6.79
N GLY A 187 -20.49 -18.77 6.52
CA GLY A 187 -21.76 -18.35 7.10
C GLY A 187 -22.54 -17.32 6.27
N ASP A 188 -21.89 -16.64 5.32
CA ASP A 188 -22.60 -15.79 4.35
C ASP A 188 -23.25 -16.63 3.24
N GLY A 189 -24.23 -16.05 2.55
CA GLY A 189 -24.80 -16.62 1.34
C GLY A 189 -23.84 -16.57 0.16
N PHE A 190 -24.11 -17.37 -0.86
CA PHE A 190 -23.33 -17.39 -2.11
C PHE A 190 -23.77 -16.28 -3.08
N GLU A 191 -24.29 -15.17 -2.57
CA GLU A 191 -24.78 -14.08 -3.42
C GLU A 191 -23.60 -13.40 -4.15
N PRO A 192 -23.70 -13.15 -5.48
CA PRO A 192 -22.59 -12.57 -6.25
C PRO A 192 -22.09 -11.20 -5.74
N LYS A 193 -22.90 -10.46 -5.00
CA LYS A 193 -22.53 -9.16 -4.40
C LYS A 193 -21.62 -9.31 -3.16
N GLN A 194 -21.65 -10.47 -2.48
CA GLN A 194 -20.83 -10.76 -1.31
C GLN A 194 -19.47 -11.38 -1.68
N MET A 195 -19.38 -11.92 -2.90
CA MET A 195 -18.18 -12.54 -3.44
C MET A 195 -17.03 -11.52 -3.56
N LYS A 196 -15.85 -11.93 -3.11
CA LYS A 196 -14.57 -11.29 -3.43
C LYS A 196 -13.78 -12.17 -4.38
N ALA A 197 -13.08 -11.58 -5.33
CA ALA A 197 -12.25 -12.30 -6.29
C ALA A 197 -10.78 -11.92 -6.15
N PHE A 198 -9.90 -12.92 -6.25
CA PHE A 198 -8.45 -12.75 -6.17
C PHE A 198 -7.75 -13.47 -7.31
N LEU A 199 -6.73 -12.84 -7.86
CA LEU A 199 -5.87 -13.37 -8.91
C LEU A 199 -4.51 -13.73 -8.32
N SER A 200 -3.92 -14.83 -8.78
CA SER A 200 -2.48 -15.13 -8.65
C SER A 200 -1.93 -15.56 -10.01
N THR A 201 -0.84 -14.94 -10.45
CA THR A 201 -0.07 -15.42 -11.61
C THR A 201 0.86 -16.57 -11.25
N ASP A 202 0.99 -16.91 -9.97
CA ASP A 202 1.65 -18.13 -9.52
C ASP A 202 0.58 -19.19 -9.24
N ILE A 203 0.44 -20.12 -10.19
CA ILE A 203 -0.52 -21.23 -10.11
C ILE A 203 -0.06 -22.32 -9.13
N SER A 204 1.22 -22.34 -8.73
CA SER A 204 1.74 -23.35 -7.81
C SER A 204 1.29 -23.14 -6.36
N LEU A 205 0.82 -21.93 -6.02
CA LEU A 205 0.36 -21.61 -4.67
C LEU A 205 -0.98 -22.29 -4.36
N SER A 206 -1.14 -22.74 -3.13
CA SER A 206 -2.41 -23.18 -2.56
C SER A 206 -3.39 -22.01 -2.37
N ASN A 207 -4.67 -22.33 -2.13
CA ASN A 207 -5.68 -21.31 -1.86
C ASN A 207 -5.36 -20.51 -0.59
N GLU A 208 -4.84 -21.20 0.43
CA GLU A 208 -4.42 -20.58 1.69
C GLU A 208 -3.24 -19.63 1.49
N GLU A 209 -2.21 -20.04 0.75
CA GLU A 209 -1.05 -19.19 0.46
C GLU A 209 -1.43 -17.94 -0.31
N ILE A 210 -2.26 -18.05 -1.36
CA ILE A 210 -2.72 -16.89 -2.14
C ILE A 210 -3.42 -15.87 -1.23
N LEU A 211 -4.37 -16.33 -0.40
CA LEU A 211 -5.12 -15.46 0.49
C LEU A 211 -4.27 -14.90 1.64
N CYS A 212 -3.36 -15.70 2.19
CA CYS A 212 -2.40 -15.31 3.22
C CYS A 212 -1.34 -14.33 2.69
N TYR A 213 -0.98 -14.43 1.41
CA TYR A 213 -0.06 -13.49 0.77
C TYR A 213 -0.80 -12.19 0.47
N TYR A 214 -2.01 -12.27 -0.10
CA TYR A 214 -2.83 -11.10 -0.37
C TYR A 214 -3.19 -10.32 0.91
N SER A 215 -3.41 -10.99 2.04
CA SER A 215 -3.74 -10.31 3.31
C SER A 215 -2.64 -9.35 3.77
N LYS A 216 -1.37 -9.60 3.40
CA LYS A 216 -0.24 -8.70 3.69
C LYS A 216 -0.38 -7.33 3.03
N ARG A 217 -1.22 -7.19 1.99
CA ARG A 217 -1.54 -5.90 1.39
C ARG A 217 -2.06 -4.88 2.42
N TRP A 218 -2.69 -5.35 3.51
CA TRP A 218 -3.18 -4.50 4.60
C TRP A 218 -2.11 -3.60 5.23
N ASP A 219 -0.82 -3.96 5.10
CA ASP A 219 0.28 -3.13 5.59
C ASP A 219 0.27 -1.72 5.01
N ILE A 220 -0.11 -1.56 3.73
CA ILE A 220 -0.15 -0.24 3.09
C ILE A 220 -1.27 0.65 3.61
N GLU A 221 -2.41 0.05 3.98
CA GLU A 221 -3.51 0.76 4.62
C GLU A 221 -3.10 1.25 6.00
N THR A 222 -2.37 0.41 6.75
CA THR A 222 -1.83 0.75 8.07
C THR A 222 -0.76 1.83 7.95
N TYR A 223 0.13 1.72 6.96
CA TYR A 223 1.14 2.74 6.66
C TYR A 223 0.49 4.09 6.33
N PHE A 224 -0.49 4.14 5.42
CA PHE A 224 -1.17 5.40 5.08
C PHE A 224 -1.86 6.03 6.28
N ARG A 225 -2.51 5.23 7.13
CA ARG A 225 -3.13 5.72 8.37
C ARG A 225 -2.08 6.38 9.27
N THR A 226 -0.97 5.69 9.54
CA THR A 226 0.09 6.24 10.38
C THR A 226 0.76 7.45 9.75
N ALA A 227 1.05 7.41 8.45
CA ALA A 227 1.66 8.53 7.72
C ALA A 227 0.78 9.79 7.78
N LYS A 228 -0.54 9.66 7.61
CA LYS A 228 -1.45 10.80 7.71
C LYS A 228 -1.60 11.31 9.15
N VAL A 229 -1.81 10.41 10.11
CA VAL A 229 -2.12 10.80 11.49
C VAL A 229 -0.88 11.27 12.25
N GLN A 230 0.25 10.55 12.12
CA GLN A 230 1.45 10.76 12.94
C GLN A 230 2.55 11.56 12.23
N LEU A 231 2.65 11.44 10.90
CA LEU A 231 3.63 12.18 10.08
C LEU A 231 3.02 13.35 9.30
N ALA A 232 1.71 13.56 9.44
CA ALA A 232 0.98 14.67 8.83
C ALA A 232 1.06 14.69 7.29
N MET A 233 1.12 13.51 6.64
CA MET A 233 1.30 13.34 5.20
C MET A 233 0.36 14.19 4.34
N ASP A 234 -0.86 14.43 4.79
CA ASP A 234 -1.87 15.21 4.08
C ASP A 234 -2.01 16.66 4.59
N ARG A 235 -1.20 17.10 5.57
CA ARG A 235 -1.32 18.42 6.22
C ARG A 235 -0.31 19.46 5.77
N TYR A 236 0.55 19.16 4.80
CA TYR A 236 1.46 20.14 4.22
C TYR A 236 0.69 21.36 3.65
N GLN A 237 1.27 22.55 3.85
CA GLN A 237 0.71 23.83 3.39
C GLN A 237 1.58 24.50 2.30
N VAL A 238 2.72 23.90 1.96
CA VAL A 238 3.55 24.35 0.83
C VAL A 238 2.74 24.25 -0.47
N ARG A 239 2.93 25.24 -1.37
CA ARG A 239 2.05 25.43 -2.53
C ARG A 239 2.60 24.90 -3.84
N SER A 240 3.91 24.91 -4.04
CA SER A 240 4.50 24.45 -5.30
C SER A 240 4.59 22.93 -5.35
N THR A 241 4.37 22.34 -6.52
CA THR A 241 4.52 20.89 -6.73
C THR A 241 5.89 20.41 -6.30
N GLN A 242 6.95 21.14 -6.66
CA GLN A 242 8.33 20.83 -6.26
C GLN A 242 8.50 20.76 -4.73
N ALA A 243 7.91 21.69 -3.96
CA ALA A 243 8.00 21.67 -2.50
C ALA A 243 7.19 20.52 -1.90
N ILE A 244 6.04 20.18 -2.50
CA ILE A 244 5.22 19.04 -2.09
C ILE A 244 5.98 17.74 -2.32
N ASP A 245 6.61 17.58 -3.49
CA ASP A 245 7.37 16.37 -3.83
C ASP A 245 8.57 16.20 -2.87
N ARG A 246 9.28 17.29 -2.53
CA ARG A 246 10.32 17.29 -1.49
C ARG A 246 9.79 16.91 -0.11
N TYR A 247 8.61 17.43 0.27
CA TYR A 247 7.97 17.09 1.54
C TYR A 247 7.65 15.60 1.62
N LEU A 248 7.08 15.02 0.56
CA LEU A 248 6.79 13.58 0.50
C LEU A 248 8.06 12.73 0.59
N THR A 249 9.14 13.14 -0.07
CA THR A 249 10.45 12.47 0.04
C THR A 249 11.00 12.50 1.46
N LEU A 250 10.96 13.65 2.15
CA LEU A 250 11.41 13.76 3.54
C LEU A 250 10.54 12.94 4.50
N LEU A 251 9.24 12.89 4.26
CA LEU A 251 8.31 12.06 5.03
C LEU A 251 8.63 10.57 4.85
N MET A 252 8.87 10.13 3.61
CA MET A 252 9.25 8.75 3.31
C MET A 252 10.58 8.38 3.98
N PHE A 253 11.57 9.28 3.94
CA PHE A 253 12.85 9.08 4.63
C PHE A 253 12.67 8.97 6.14
N SER A 254 11.84 9.83 6.73
CA SER A 254 11.53 9.80 8.16
C SER A 254 10.83 8.49 8.56
N ALA A 255 9.90 8.02 7.72
CA ALA A 255 9.22 6.74 7.93
C ALA A 255 10.18 5.56 7.82
N LEU A 256 11.06 5.56 6.82
CA LEU A 256 12.10 4.55 6.63
C LEU A 256 13.02 4.47 7.86
N TYR A 257 13.49 5.61 8.38
CA TYR A 257 14.33 5.67 9.57
C TYR A 257 13.62 5.07 10.79
N CYS A 258 12.37 5.48 11.04
CA CYS A 258 11.59 4.96 12.16
C CYS A 258 11.39 3.44 12.06
N GLN A 259 11.09 2.91 10.85
CA GLN A 259 10.93 1.47 10.65
C GLN A 259 12.24 0.71 10.73
N TYR A 260 13.37 1.33 10.39
CA TYR A 260 14.67 0.71 10.57
C TYR A 260 15.00 0.54 12.05
N ASP A 261 14.79 1.59 12.85
CA ASP A 261 15.02 1.57 14.30
C ASP A 261 14.15 0.53 15.03
N SER A 262 12.88 0.43 14.66
CA SER A 262 11.92 -0.50 15.27
C SER A 262 11.82 -1.88 14.63
N GLN A 263 12.74 -2.24 13.72
CA GLN A 263 12.72 -3.52 12.98
C GLN A 263 11.46 -3.75 12.11
N GLY A 264 10.75 -2.69 11.68
CA GLY A 264 9.72 -2.74 10.65
C GLY A 264 8.42 -2.01 10.99
N SER A 265 8.20 -1.63 12.25
CA SER A 265 6.97 -1.01 12.72
C SER A 265 7.06 0.52 12.76
N LEU A 266 6.34 1.21 11.88
CA LEU A 266 6.39 2.69 11.83
C LEU A 266 5.91 3.33 13.12
N ASN A 267 4.86 2.78 13.75
CA ASN A 267 4.33 3.32 15.01
C ASN A 267 5.33 3.18 16.16
N ASP A 268 5.95 2.00 16.30
CA ASP A 268 6.89 1.76 17.39
C ASP A 268 8.15 2.62 17.23
N GLY A 269 8.65 2.77 16.00
CA GLY A 269 9.79 3.64 15.72
C GLY A 269 9.50 5.12 16.02
N LEU A 270 8.30 5.59 15.67
CA LEU A 270 7.86 6.94 16.04
C LEU A 270 7.72 7.10 17.56
N HIS A 271 7.26 6.07 18.27
CA HIS A 271 7.16 6.08 19.71
C HIS A 271 8.55 6.15 20.36
N HIS A 272 9.49 5.29 19.93
CA HIS A 272 10.87 5.28 20.39
C HIS A 272 11.54 6.64 20.15
N TYR A 273 11.46 7.17 18.93
CA TYR A 273 12.04 8.48 18.62
C TYR A 273 11.47 9.61 19.49
N ARG A 274 10.16 9.59 19.76
CA ARG A 274 9.53 10.59 20.64
C ARG A 274 9.99 10.47 22.09
N ILE A 275 10.23 9.26 22.57
CA ILE A 275 10.80 9.02 23.90
C ILE A 275 12.26 9.50 23.92
N GLN A 276 13.08 9.07 22.95
CA GLN A 276 14.48 9.46 22.86
C GLN A 276 14.64 10.98 22.81
N LYS A 277 13.85 11.66 21.97
CA LYS A 277 13.85 13.14 21.90
C LYS A 277 13.56 13.80 23.26
N LYS A 278 12.71 13.21 24.10
CA LYS A 278 12.46 13.72 25.45
C LYS A 278 13.65 13.51 26.36
N HIS A 279 14.29 12.34 26.31
CA HIS A 279 15.52 12.07 27.05
C HIS A 279 16.64 13.02 26.62
N ASP A 280 16.90 13.16 25.32
CA ASP A 280 17.91 14.06 24.77
C ASP A 280 17.68 15.52 25.19
N MET A 281 16.40 15.95 25.24
CA MET A 281 16.04 17.28 25.71
C MET A 281 16.33 17.48 27.20
N ILE A 282 16.01 16.48 28.03
CA ILE A 282 16.30 16.51 29.47
C ILE A 282 17.81 16.54 29.69
N ASP A 283 18.56 15.70 28.99
CA ASP A 283 20.03 15.64 29.08
C ASP A 283 20.66 16.95 28.61
N TYR A 284 20.16 17.54 27.53
CA TYR A 284 20.60 18.86 27.07
C TYR A 284 20.37 19.93 28.15
N ILE A 285 19.16 20.03 28.70
CA ILE A 285 18.84 21.02 29.74
C ILE A 285 19.73 20.82 30.97
N TYR A 286 19.90 19.58 31.43
CA TYR A 286 20.75 19.24 32.56
C TYR A 286 22.21 19.65 32.32
N ASN A 287 22.76 19.36 31.15
CA ASN A 287 24.14 19.69 30.81
C ASN A 287 24.37 21.21 30.68
N GLN A 288 23.40 21.95 30.12
CA GLN A 288 23.49 23.42 30.06
C GLN A 288 23.38 24.07 31.45
N ALA A 289 22.50 23.55 32.31
CA ALA A 289 22.42 24.04 33.69
C ALA A 289 23.72 23.78 34.45
N LYS A 290 24.35 22.61 34.25
CA LYS A 290 25.64 22.26 34.86
C LYS A 290 26.79 23.13 34.36
N SER A 291 26.73 23.65 33.13
CA SER A 291 27.72 24.59 32.59
C SER A 291 27.49 26.05 32.98
N GLY A 292 26.47 26.33 33.82
CA GLY A 292 26.19 27.66 34.35
C GLY A 292 25.19 28.48 33.53
N ALA A 293 24.53 27.89 32.53
CA ALA A 293 23.48 28.59 31.78
C ALA A 293 22.25 28.85 32.68
N THR A 294 21.69 30.05 32.58
CA THR A 294 20.45 30.38 33.30
C THR A 294 19.24 29.73 32.63
N LEU A 295 18.15 29.56 33.39
CA LEU A 295 16.91 29.03 32.84
C LEU A 295 16.38 29.87 31.67
N ASP A 296 16.54 31.20 31.71
CA ASP A 296 16.09 32.10 30.64
C ASP A 296 16.92 31.95 29.36
N GLN A 297 18.23 31.74 29.50
CA GLN A 297 19.10 31.41 28.37
C GLN A 297 18.67 30.10 27.72
N ILE A 298 18.42 29.05 28.53
CA ILE A 298 17.97 27.75 28.04
C ILE A 298 16.61 27.86 27.34
N LYS A 299 15.64 28.59 27.91
CA LYS A 299 14.34 28.84 27.28
C LYS A 299 14.47 29.56 25.94
N THR A 300 15.38 30.52 25.85
CA THR A 300 15.65 31.25 24.61
C THR A 300 16.26 30.33 23.56
N TRP A 301 17.26 29.51 23.91
CA TRP A 301 17.86 28.55 22.98
C TRP A 301 16.88 27.49 22.48
N LEU A 302 15.98 27.03 23.35
CA LEU A 302 14.94 26.07 22.99
C LEU A 302 13.73 26.71 22.30
N SER A 303 13.73 28.03 22.10
CA SER A 303 12.60 28.78 21.52
C SER A 303 11.27 28.54 22.25
N VAL A 304 11.33 28.47 23.59
CA VAL A 304 10.17 28.30 24.50
C VAL A 304 10.04 29.45 25.51
N ALA A 305 10.77 30.54 25.28
CA ALA A 305 10.68 31.77 26.05
C ALA A 305 9.38 32.52 25.77
#